data_AF-A0A383BAZ2-F1
#
_entry.id   AF-A0A383BAZ2-F1
#
_cell.length_a   1.000
_cell.length_b   1.000
_cell.length_c   1.000
_cell.angle_alpha   90.00
_cell.angle_beta   90.00
_cell.angle_gamma   90.00
#
_symmetry.space_group_name_H-M   'P 1'
#
loop_
_entity.id
_entity.type
_entity.pdbx_description
1 polymer ?
#
loop_
_entity_poly.entity_id
_entity_poly.type
_entity_poly.pdbx_seq_one_letter_code
_entity_poly.pdbx_strand_id
1 'polypeptide(L)' 'MLNEVDEKTEEHSINLIKKVLIGLGVIFILVGIIRQWPIAGKSYMEFIEGEGYLALMLGLIMTVLGVSVKLLIGQQKE' A
#
# COMPACT_ATOMS: atom_id res chain seq x y z
N MET A 1 -31.43 -13.37 0.05
CA MET A 1 -31.79 -11.94 -0.18
C MET A 1 -31.07 -10.98 0.76
N LEU A 2 -31.31 -10.94 2.09
CA LEU A 2 -30.59 -9.96 2.96
C LEU A 2 -29.07 -10.25 3.06
N ASN A 3 -28.68 -11.52 3.28
CA ASN A 3 -27.26 -11.92 3.37
C ASN A 3 -26.46 -11.70 2.08
N GLU A 4 -27.05 -11.92 0.90
CA GLU A 4 -26.35 -11.71 -0.39
C GLU A 4 -26.06 -10.23 -0.68
N VAL A 5 -26.93 -9.33 -0.20
CA VAL A 5 -26.75 -7.88 -0.35
C VAL A 5 -25.65 -7.38 0.58
N ASP A 6 -25.57 -7.94 1.79
CA ASP A 6 -24.53 -7.61 2.78
C ASP A 6 -23.14 -8.09 2.31
N GLU A 7 -23.03 -9.35 1.88
CA GLU A 7 -21.78 -9.94 1.36
C GLU A 7 -21.24 -9.18 0.12
N LYS A 8 -22.13 -8.80 -0.81
CA LYS A 8 -21.75 -8.02 -1.99
C LYS A 8 -21.27 -6.61 -1.63
N THR A 9 -21.82 -6.02 -0.57
CA THR A 9 -21.43 -4.70 -0.07
C THR A 9 -20.08 -4.76 0.63
N GLU A 10 -19.81 -5.83 1.37
CA GLU A 10 -18.53 -6.12 2.01
C GLU A 10 -17.41 -6.33 0.97
N GLU A 11 -17.64 -7.19 -0.04
CA GLU A 11 -16.68 -7.42 -1.13
C GLU A 11 -16.36 -6.13 -1.91
N HIS A 12 -17.38 -5.30 -2.16
CA HIS A 12 -17.20 -4.02 -2.83
C HIS A 12 -16.34 -3.07 -2.00
N SER A 13 -16.60 -3.00 -0.68
CA SER A 13 -15.84 -2.18 0.26
C SER A 13 -14.38 -2.63 0.36
N ILE A 14 -14.13 -3.93 0.43
CA ILE A 14 -12.77 -4.51 0.44
C ILE A 14 -12.02 -4.16 -0.84
N ASN A 15 -12.67 -4.28 -2.00
CA ASN A 15 -12.07 -3.92 -3.28
C ASN A 15 -11.77 -2.42 -3.39
N LEU A 16 -12.62 -1.56 -2.81
CA LEU A 16 -12.36 -0.11 -2.71
C LEU A 16 -11.15 0.17 -1.82
N ILE A 17 -11.09 -0.41 -0.62
CA ILE A 17 -9.97 -0.24 0.32
C ILE A 17 -8.66 -0.70 -0.32
N LYS A 18 -8.66 -1.88 -0.97
CA LYS A 18 -7.52 -2.39 -1.72
C LYS A 18 -7.04 -1.42 -2.80
N LYS A 19 -7.96 -0.90 -3.62
CA LYS A 19 -7.61 0.05 -4.70
C LYS A 19 -7.03 1.34 -4.15
N VAL A 20 -7.61 1.88 -3.08
CA VAL A 20 -7.14 3.11 -2.44
C VAL A 20 -5.74 2.90 -1.85
N LEU A 21 -5.52 1.82 -1.10
CA LEU A 21 -4.22 1.51 -0.49
C LEU A 21 -3.11 1.33 -1.53
N ILE A 22 -3.38 0.57 -2.59
CA ILE A 22 -2.40 0.37 -3.67
C ILE A 22 -2.17 1.68 -4.43
N GLY A 23 -3.23 2.42 -4.76
CA GLY A 23 -3.12 3.69 -5.47
C GLY A 23 -2.28 4.72 -4.71
N LEU A 24 -2.58 4.93 -3.42
CA LEU A 24 -1.79 5.81 -2.56
C LEU A 24 -0.38 5.27 -2.36
N GLY A 25 -0.22 3.96 -2.18
CA GLY A 25 1.08 3.30 -2.07
C GLY A 25 2.01 3.62 -3.24
N VAL A 26 1.51 3.46 -4.47
CA VAL A 26 2.26 3.78 -5.70
C VAL A 26 2.64 5.26 -5.77
N ILE A 27 1.72 6.17 -5.43
CA ILE A 27 2.00 7.61 -5.40
C ILE A 27 3.14 7.92 -4.43
N PHE A 28 3.10 7.37 -3.21
CA PHE A 28 4.14 7.57 -2.21
C PHE A 28 5.49 6.95 -2.62
N ILE A 29 5.48 5.80 -3.29
CA ILE A 29 6.70 5.21 -3.87
C ILE A 29 7.31 6.18 -4.89
N LEU A 30 6.52 6.68 -5.84
CA LEU A 30 7.02 7.60 -6.87
C LEU A 30 7.59 8.89 -6.26
N VAL A 31 6.84 9.51 -5.34
CA VAL A 31 7.30 10.72 -4.62
C VAL A 31 8.57 10.42 -3.83
N GLY A 32 8.61 9.30 -3.15
CA GLY A 32 9.76 8.84 -2.38
C GLY A 32 11.00 8.66 -3.25
N ILE A 33 10.88 8.03 -4.43
CA ILE A 33 12.00 7.87 -5.38
C ILE A 33 12.51 9.23 -5.85
N ILE A 34 11.59 10.14 -6.23
CA ILE A 34 11.94 11.47 -6.72
C ILE A 34 12.70 12.27 -5.65
N ARG A 35 12.23 12.23 -4.40
CA ARG A 35 12.87 12.95 -3.28
C ARG A 35 14.16 12.31 -2.81
N GLN A 36 14.28 10.99 -2.93
CA GLN A 36 15.46 10.26 -2.48
C GLN A 36 16.62 10.32 -3.49
N TRP A 37 16.31 10.66 -4.75
CA TRP A 37 17.28 10.70 -5.83
C TRP A 37 18.48 11.62 -5.53
N PRO A 38 19.72 11.21 -5.82
CA PRO A 38 20.14 9.90 -6.31
C PRO A 38 20.15 8.84 -5.20
N ILE A 39 19.71 7.63 -5.55
CA ILE A 39 19.68 6.47 -4.63
C ILE A 39 20.98 5.66 -4.75
N ALA A 40 21.50 5.53 -5.98
CA ALA A 40 22.74 4.81 -6.24
C ALA A 40 23.95 5.61 -5.73
N GLY A 41 24.85 4.93 -5.01
CA GLY A 41 26.07 5.53 -4.46
C GLY A 41 25.94 6.06 -3.03
N LYS A 42 24.73 6.10 -2.45
CA LYS A 42 24.54 6.37 -1.02
C LYS A 42 24.85 5.13 -0.19
N SER A 43 25.48 5.33 0.95
CA SER A 43 25.52 4.33 2.01
C SER A 43 24.11 4.08 2.57
N TYR A 44 23.94 2.96 3.27
CA TYR A 44 22.65 2.62 3.89
C TYR A 44 22.17 3.71 4.88
N MET A 45 23.08 4.32 5.63
CA MET A 45 22.72 5.38 6.60
C MET A 45 22.26 6.65 5.88
N GLU A 46 22.99 7.09 4.86
CA GLU A 46 22.60 8.25 4.04
C GLU A 46 21.27 8.02 3.30
N PHE A 47 20.94 6.76 3.02
CA PHE A 47 19.64 6.43 2.47
C PHE A 47 18.51 6.63 3.50
N ILE A 48 18.67 6.13 4.73
CA ILE A 48 17.65 6.26 5.79
C ILE A 48 17.42 7.72 6.19
N GLU A 49 18.49 8.51 6.26
CA GLU A 49 18.41 9.94 6.61
C GLU A 49 17.83 10.80 5.49
N GLY A 50 17.72 10.27 4.26
CA GLY A 50 17.18 10.99 3.12
C GLY A 50 15.69 11.31 3.26
N GLU A 51 15.30 12.49 2.80
CA GLU A 51 13.92 12.99 2.91
C GLU A 51 12.87 12.14 2.18
N GLY A 52 13.29 11.30 1.23
CA GLY A 52 12.40 10.40 0.51
C GLY A 52 12.17 9.06 1.21
N TYR A 53 12.99 8.69 2.20
CA TYR A 53 12.95 7.38 2.86
C TYR A 53 11.60 7.08 3.49
N LEU A 54 11.06 7.98 4.31
CA LEU A 54 9.77 7.76 4.97
C LEU A 54 8.63 7.64 3.96
N ALA A 55 8.65 8.44 2.89
CA ALA A 55 7.65 8.36 1.82
C ALA A 55 7.73 7.01 1.07
N LEU A 56 8.94 6.54 0.76
CA LEU A 56 9.17 5.22 0.18
C LEU A 56 8.65 4.11 1.08
N MET A 57 9.03 4.12 2.35
CA MET A 57 8.63 3.10 3.33
C MET A 57 7.11 3.06 3.49
N LEU A 58 6.49 4.23 3.64
CA LEU A 58 5.04 4.32 3.74
C LEU A 58 4.36 3.79 2.47
N GLY A 59 4.86 4.15 1.29
CA GLY A 59 4.34 3.67 0.01
C GLY A 59 4.42 2.14 -0.13
N LEU A 60 5.55 1.55 0.28
CA LEU A 60 5.74 0.09 0.29
C LEU A 60 4.78 -0.59 1.27
N ILE A 61 4.67 -0.08 2.51
CA ILE A 61 3.76 -0.63 3.53
C ILE A 61 2.31 -0.57 3.05
N MET A 62 1.85 0.58 2.54
CA MET A 62 0.49 0.74 2.02
C MET A 62 0.21 -0.23 0.87
N THR A 63 1.19 -0.46 0.00
CA THR A 63 1.06 -1.43 -1.10
C THR A 63 0.92 -2.86 -0.58
N VAL A 64 1.76 -3.28 0.38
CA VAL A 64 1.71 -4.61 1.00
C VAL A 64 0.39 -4.82 1.74
N LEU A 65 -0.07 -3.81 2.48
CA LEU A 65 -1.38 -3.83 3.15
C LEU A 65 -2.50 -3.96 2.12
N GLY A 66 -2.46 -3.17 1.04
CA GLY A 66 -3.42 -3.22 -0.06
C GLY A 66 -3.53 -4.59 -0.72
N VAL A 67 -2.41 -5.28 -0.95
CA VAL A 67 -2.38 -6.66 -1.45
C VAL A 67 -2.94 -7.64 -0.41
N SER A 68 -2.61 -7.43 0.86
CA SER A 68 -2.97 -8.32 1.97
C SER A 68 -4.38 -8.09 2.55
N VAL A 69 -5.12 -7.06 2.12
CA VAL A 69 -6.44 -6.70 2.71
C VAL A 69 -7.38 -7.90 2.82
N LYS A 70 -7.47 -8.74 1.78
CA LYS A 70 -8.34 -9.93 1.81
C LYS A 70 -7.93 -10.94 2.88
N LEU A 71 -6.62 -11.10 3.08
CA LEU A 71 -6.05 -11.97 4.11
C LEU A 71 -6.27 -11.39 5.50
N LEU A 72 -6.10 -10.08 5.68
CA LEU A 72 -6.27 -9.38 6.96
C LEU A 72 -7.72 -9.40 7.46
N ILE A 73 -8.68 -9.36 6.55
CA ILE A 73 -10.12 -9.38 6.88
C ILE A 73 -10.64 -10.82 7.04
N GLY A 74 -9.82 -11.84 6.78
CA GLY A 74 -10.21 -13.25 6.94
C GLY A 74 -11.14 -13.76 5.84
N GLN A 75 -11.29 -13.02 4.73
CA GLN A 75 -12.10 -13.39 3.56
C GLN A 75 -11.32 -14.33 2.61
N GLN A 76 -10.63 -15.34 3.18
CA GLN A 76 -10.16 -16.47 2.38
C GLN A 76 -11.39 -17.28 1.99
N LYS A 77 -11.86 -17.10 0.75
CA LYS A 77 -12.71 -18.11 0.12
C LYS A 77 -11.89 -19.40 0.01
N GLU A 78 -12.36 -20.46 0.65
CA GLU A 78 -11.98 -21.84 0.27
C GLU A 78 -12.31 -22.10 -1.20
#